data_AF-A0A849X3J1-F1
#
_entry.id   AF-A0A849X3J1-F1
#
_cell.length_a   1.000
_cell.length_b   1.000
_cell.length_c   1.000
_cell.angle_alpha   90.00
_cell.angle_beta   90.00
_cell.angle_gamma   90.00
#
_symmetry.space_group_name_H-M   'P 1'
#
loop_
_entity.id
_entity.type
_entity.pdbx_description
1 polymer ?
#
loop_
_entity_poly.entity_id
_entity_poly.type
_entity_poly.pdbx_seq_one_letter_code
_entity_poly.pdbx_strand_id
1 'polypeptide(L)'
;MKALFLVFLPLLAAAGDPRSTCTRMKEGDPMVYSDDFKQRLTMEEMRAKFEEMYQGPKRLKHRAYWDRQRKAYVMEVQANEKMVPVVLPASFVASVTRHVEIALERRYADFVFFPDMGHSHFYFAEGRQAEFNKVSDRPEICAWLMNEPSLKVLYHTAERLMQRADEGRGELFPGVENQWRYYTRNVVGDVRGGETLAPVFAWEEEGYNTVSALPGHAKYSSGFNLHASKDGCFPYRHKGKTYWFDLSWYDLEYSESGGSSGY
;
A
#
# COMPACT_ATOMS: atom_id res chain seq x y z
N MET A 1 48.10 15.42 37.44
CA MET A 1 47.28 14.26 37.07
C MET A 1 46.67 14.53 35.70
N LYS A 2 47.03 13.75 34.66
CA LYS A 2 46.45 13.89 33.31
C LYS A 2 45.19 13.01 33.24
N ALA A 3 44.02 13.62 33.15
CA ALA A 3 42.76 12.91 32.93
C ALA A 3 42.73 12.39 31.49
N LEU A 4 42.77 11.07 31.33
CA LEU A 4 42.63 10.39 30.06
C LEU A 4 41.14 10.35 29.72
N PHE A 5 40.68 11.25 28.84
CA PHE A 5 39.33 11.20 28.28
C PHE A 5 39.25 10.02 27.30
N LEU A 6 38.66 8.91 27.74
CA LEU A 6 38.20 7.83 26.88
C LEU A 6 37.01 8.33 26.06
N VAL A 7 37.26 8.75 24.83
CA VAL A 7 36.22 9.03 23.85
C VAL A 7 35.65 7.67 23.41
N PHE A 8 34.49 7.31 23.94
CA PHE A 8 33.68 6.22 23.38
C PHE A 8 33.09 6.71 22.06
N LEU A 9 33.73 6.34 20.95
CA LEU A 9 33.11 6.39 19.64
C LEU A 9 32.06 5.27 19.59
N PRO A 10 30.75 5.58 19.48
CA PRO A 10 29.76 4.54 19.31
C PRO A 10 30.07 3.81 18.00
N LEU A 11 30.23 2.48 18.07
CA LEU A 11 30.20 1.63 16.88
C LEU A 11 28.83 1.85 16.22
N LEU A 12 28.80 2.66 15.18
CA LEU A 12 27.69 2.68 14.23
C LEU A 12 27.70 1.32 13.55
N ALA A 13 26.87 0.40 14.05
CA ALA A 13 26.58 -0.84 13.33
C ALA A 13 26.20 -0.43 11.91
N ALA A 14 26.98 -0.88 10.92
CA ALA A 14 26.68 -0.63 9.53
C ALA A 14 25.27 -1.18 9.26
N ALA A 15 24.30 -0.29 9.04
CA ALA A 15 22.99 -0.69 8.59
C ALA A 15 23.20 -1.49 7.31
N GLY A 16 22.86 -2.78 7.34
CA GLY A 16 22.99 -3.66 6.19
C GLY A 16 22.29 -3.05 4.97
N ASP A 17 22.76 -3.40 3.77
CA ASP A 17 22.11 -2.94 2.53
C ASP A 17 20.63 -3.32 2.59
N PRO A 18 19.70 -2.35 2.59
CA PRO A 18 18.27 -2.64 2.70
C PRO A 18 17.74 -3.47 1.53
N ARG A 19 18.49 -3.57 0.43
CA ARG A 19 18.17 -4.44 -0.70
C ARG A 19 18.45 -5.92 -0.41
N SER A 20 19.09 -6.26 0.71
CA SER A 20 19.43 -7.64 1.06
C SER A 20 18.21 -8.48 1.44
N THR A 21 17.17 -7.87 2.03
CA THR A 21 15.87 -8.50 2.33
C THR A 21 14.89 -8.40 1.17
N CYS A 22 15.17 -7.51 0.22
CA CYS A 22 14.33 -7.24 -0.94
C CYS A 22 14.59 -8.21 -2.09
N THR A 23 14.25 -9.48 -1.86
CA THR A 23 14.47 -10.58 -2.80
C THR A 23 13.18 -11.06 -3.47
N ARG A 24 13.34 -11.62 -4.68
CA ARG A 24 12.24 -12.25 -5.42
C ARG A 24 11.57 -13.31 -4.56
N MET A 25 10.24 -13.34 -4.62
CA MET A 25 9.44 -14.37 -3.98
C MET A 25 9.85 -15.77 -4.46
N LYS A 26 9.94 -16.72 -3.53
CA LYS A 26 10.22 -18.13 -3.82
C LYS A 26 8.96 -18.97 -3.68
N GLU A 27 8.98 -20.14 -4.30
CA GLU A 27 7.98 -21.17 -4.05
C GLU A 27 7.94 -21.53 -2.56
N GLY A 28 6.75 -21.57 -1.98
CA GLY A 28 6.54 -21.84 -0.56
C GLY A 28 6.75 -20.66 0.39
N ASP A 29 7.10 -19.45 -0.10
CA ASP A 29 7.12 -18.24 0.74
C ASP A 29 5.73 -18.02 1.38
N PRO A 30 5.62 -17.80 2.70
CA PRO A 30 4.34 -17.50 3.35
C PRO A 30 3.72 -16.23 2.77
N MET A 31 2.44 -16.32 2.38
CA MET A 31 1.71 -15.21 1.77
C MET A 31 0.67 -14.62 2.72
N VAL A 32 0.42 -13.33 2.54
CA VAL A 32 -0.75 -12.65 3.08
C VAL A 32 -1.94 -12.99 2.20
N TYR A 33 -3.04 -13.37 2.84
CA TYR A 33 -4.32 -13.67 2.18
C TYR A 33 -5.42 -12.73 2.65
N SER A 34 -6.51 -12.65 1.90
CA SER A 34 -7.68 -11.84 2.28
C SER A 34 -8.34 -12.34 3.57
N ASP A 35 -8.36 -13.65 3.79
CA ASP A 35 -8.93 -14.29 4.98
C ASP A 35 -8.02 -14.22 6.22
N ASP A 36 -6.81 -13.65 6.09
CA ASP A 36 -6.04 -13.23 7.25
C ASP A 36 -6.73 -12.09 8.00
N PHE A 37 -7.64 -11.35 7.35
CA PHE A 37 -8.29 -10.17 7.91
C PHE A 37 -9.79 -10.41 8.04
N LYS A 38 -10.29 -10.43 9.27
CA LYS A 38 -11.74 -10.43 9.50
C LYS A 38 -12.37 -9.11 9.04
N GLN A 39 -13.65 -9.19 8.73
CA GLN A 39 -14.48 -8.01 8.60
C GLN A 39 -14.61 -7.29 9.95
N ARG A 40 -14.75 -5.97 9.90
CA ARG A 40 -15.09 -5.11 11.05
C ARG A 40 -14.14 -5.28 12.25
N LEU A 41 -13.01 -4.60 12.21
CA LEU A 41 -12.04 -4.50 13.29
C LEU A 41 -12.31 -3.28 14.17
N THR A 42 -12.16 -3.40 15.49
CA THR A 42 -11.93 -2.21 16.33
C THR A 42 -10.52 -1.66 16.07
N MET A 43 -10.23 -0.43 16.51
CA MET A 43 -8.88 0.13 16.41
C MET A 43 -7.84 -0.71 17.17
N GLU A 44 -8.23 -1.28 18.32
CA GLU A 44 -7.36 -2.16 19.12
C GLU A 44 -7.07 -3.47 18.40
N GLU A 45 -8.10 -4.11 17.83
CA GLU A 45 -7.94 -5.33 17.03
C GLU A 45 -7.12 -5.09 15.77
N MET A 46 -7.33 -3.95 15.11
CA MET A 46 -6.57 -3.55 13.93
C MET A 46 -5.10 -3.36 14.27
N ARG A 47 -4.78 -2.74 15.41
CA ARG A 47 -3.41 -2.60 15.91
C ARG A 47 -2.77 -3.96 16.19
N ALA A 48 -3.46 -4.81 16.95
CA ALA A 48 -2.95 -6.14 17.29
C ALA A 48 -2.67 -6.95 16.02
N LYS A 49 -3.58 -6.90 15.04
CA LYS A 49 -3.39 -7.57 13.76
C LYS A 49 -2.23 -6.98 12.96
N PHE A 50 -2.07 -5.65 12.94
CA PHE A 50 -0.93 -5.02 12.29
C PHE A 50 0.39 -5.49 12.90
N GLU A 51 0.50 -5.52 14.24
CA GLU A 51 1.70 -5.97 14.94
C GLU A 51 2.04 -7.43 14.63
N GLU A 52 1.03 -8.32 14.65
CA GLU A 52 1.15 -9.71 14.23
C GLU A 52 1.71 -9.82 12.81
N MET A 53 1.09 -9.11 11.85
CA MET A 53 1.48 -9.20 10.45
C MET A 53 2.86 -8.59 10.19
N TYR A 54 3.17 -7.44 10.79
CA TYR A 54 4.44 -6.76 10.61
C TYR A 54 5.62 -7.60 11.14
N GLN A 55 5.42 -8.30 12.25
CA GLN A 55 6.43 -9.17 12.85
C GLN A 55 6.48 -10.57 12.23
N GLY A 56 5.40 -10.97 11.57
CA GLY A 56 5.22 -12.28 10.96
C GLY A 56 6.03 -12.47 9.67
N PRO A 57 6.08 -13.72 9.16
CA PRO A 57 6.82 -14.05 7.94
C PRO A 57 6.01 -13.83 6.65
N LYS A 58 4.70 -13.56 6.76
CA LYS A 58 3.80 -13.41 5.62
C LYS A 58 4.10 -12.14 4.84
N ARG A 59 4.13 -12.24 3.50
CA ARG A 59 4.39 -11.10 2.60
C ARG A 59 3.45 -11.12 1.40
N LEU A 60 3.41 -10.02 0.64
CA LEU A 60 2.58 -9.96 -0.57
C LEU A 60 3.05 -10.96 -1.64
N LYS A 61 2.09 -11.61 -2.29
CA LYS A 61 2.33 -12.42 -3.49
C LYS A 61 2.87 -11.56 -4.61
N HIS A 62 3.86 -12.06 -5.36
CA HIS A 62 4.53 -11.34 -6.45
C HIS A 62 5.01 -9.92 -6.08
N ARG A 63 5.37 -9.72 -4.80
CA ARG A 63 5.91 -8.46 -4.30
C ARG A 63 7.06 -7.97 -5.16
N ALA A 64 7.15 -6.65 -5.32
CA ALA A 64 8.29 -6.02 -5.95
C ALA A 64 9.58 -6.37 -5.19
N TYR A 65 10.68 -6.52 -5.93
CA TYR A 65 11.97 -6.88 -5.39
C TYR A 65 13.11 -6.14 -6.10
N TRP A 66 14.31 -6.14 -5.52
CA TRP A 66 15.49 -5.56 -6.16
C TRP A 66 16.14 -6.58 -7.11
N ASP A 67 16.11 -6.29 -8.41
CA ASP A 67 16.80 -7.08 -9.41
C ASP A 67 18.26 -6.61 -9.55
N ARG A 68 19.21 -7.45 -9.16
CA ARG A 68 20.64 -7.12 -9.19
C ARG A 68 21.21 -6.97 -10.61
N GLN A 69 20.68 -7.70 -11.58
CA GLN A 69 21.14 -7.65 -12.96
C GLN A 69 20.68 -6.34 -13.61
N ARG A 70 19.41 -5.97 -13.40
CA ARG A 70 18.81 -4.73 -13.91
C ARG A 70 19.18 -3.50 -13.08
N LYS A 71 19.67 -3.70 -11.85
CA LYS A 71 19.94 -2.64 -10.86
C LYS A 71 18.71 -1.74 -10.65
N ALA A 72 17.53 -2.36 -10.55
CA ALA A 72 16.27 -1.67 -10.42
C ALA A 72 15.29 -2.47 -9.55
N TYR A 73 14.32 -1.77 -8.96
CA TYR A 73 13.15 -2.44 -8.40
C TYR A 73 12.26 -2.93 -9.54
N VAL A 74 11.86 -4.19 -9.47
CA VAL A 74 10.97 -4.80 -10.44
C VAL A 74 9.80 -5.45 -9.74
N MET A 75 8.69 -5.52 -10.44
CA MET A 75 7.51 -6.26 -10.01
C MET A 75 7.15 -7.24 -11.12
N GLU A 76 6.83 -8.47 -10.75
CA GLU A 76 6.45 -9.46 -11.75
C GLU A 76 4.95 -9.34 -12.04
N VAL A 77 4.59 -9.21 -13.31
CA VAL A 77 3.21 -9.14 -13.77
C VAL A 77 2.98 -10.25 -14.79
N GLN A 78 1.87 -10.96 -14.64
CA GLN A 78 1.51 -12.10 -15.46
C GLN A 78 1.11 -11.64 -16.86
N ALA A 79 1.78 -12.20 -17.87
CA ALA A 79 1.44 -12.11 -19.29
C ALA A 79 1.23 -13.55 -19.78
N ASN A 80 -0.03 -13.93 -20.05
CA ASN A 80 -0.42 -15.32 -20.31
C ASN A 80 0.03 -16.26 -19.15
N GLU A 81 0.82 -17.29 -19.43
CA GLU A 81 1.32 -18.25 -18.44
C GLU A 81 2.70 -17.88 -17.85
N LYS A 82 3.21 -16.67 -18.13
CA LYS A 82 4.56 -16.25 -17.71
C LYS A 82 4.52 -15.01 -16.84
N MET A 83 5.39 -14.98 -15.85
CA MET A 83 5.66 -13.78 -15.05
C MET A 83 6.69 -12.91 -15.77
N VAL A 84 6.31 -11.68 -16.10
CA VAL A 84 7.15 -10.70 -16.81
C VAL A 84 7.57 -9.61 -15.83
N PRO A 85 8.89 -9.33 -15.67
CA PRO A 85 9.34 -8.28 -14.77
C PRO A 85 9.08 -6.89 -15.39
N VAL A 86 8.32 -6.06 -14.68
CA VAL A 86 8.10 -4.65 -14.97
C VAL A 86 8.97 -3.81 -14.05
N VAL A 87 9.78 -2.92 -14.60
CA VAL A 87 10.63 -2.01 -13.82
C VAL A 87 9.75 -0.93 -13.18
N LEU A 88 9.89 -0.74 -11.87
CA LEU A 88 9.22 0.34 -11.16
C LEU A 88 10.02 1.64 -11.31
N PRO A 89 9.41 2.72 -11.83
CA PRO A 89 10.06 4.02 -11.86
C PRO A 89 10.41 4.49 -10.45
N ALA A 90 11.61 5.04 -10.27
CA ALA A 90 12.05 5.55 -8.98
C ALA A 90 11.13 6.65 -8.43
N SER A 91 10.56 7.49 -9.32
CA SER A 91 9.57 8.52 -8.99
C SER A 91 8.29 7.93 -8.41
N PHE A 92 7.81 6.81 -8.97
CA PHE A 92 6.63 6.12 -8.47
C PHE A 92 6.88 5.59 -7.05
N VAL A 93 7.98 4.84 -6.85
CA VAL A 93 8.35 4.29 -5.54
C VAL A 93 8.49 5.40 -4.49
N ALA A 94 9.22 6.47 -4.83
CA ALA A 94 9.40 7.62 -3.95
C ALA A 94 8.05 8.27 -3.58
N SER A 95 7.14 8.40 -4.55
CA SER A 95 5.83 9.00 -4.31
C SER A 95 4.97 8.12 -3.40
N VAL A 96 4.94 6.81 -3.62
CA VAL A 96 4.20 5.87 -2.76
C VAL A 96 4.76 5.86 -1.33
N THR A 97 6.08 5.82 -1.17
CA THR A 97 6.72 5.95 0.15
C THR A 97 6.30 7.25 0.82
N ARG A 98 6.34 8.37 0.10
CA ARG A 98 5.96 9.67 0.64
C ARG A 98 4.48 9.73 1.02
N HIS A 99 3.59 9.14 0.21
CA HIS A 99 2.17 9.02 0.56
C HIS A 99 1.97 8.25 1.87
N VAL A 100 2.67 7.12 2.05
CA VAL A 100 2.62 6.34 3.31
C VAL A 100 3.02 7.22 4.50
N GLU A 101 4.12 7.94 4.39
CA GLU A 101 4.57 8.84 5.45
C GLU A 101 3.55 9.94 5.75
N ILE A 102 3.02 10.63 4.73
CA ILE A 102 2.02 11.69 4.89
C ILE A 102 0.72 11.14 5.50
N ALA A 103 0.26 9.97 5.07
CA ALA A 103 -0.96 9.35 5.59
C ALA A 103 -0.85 9.08 7.10
N LEU A 104 0.31 8.59 7.55
CA LEU A 104 0.58 8.33 8.96
C LEU A 104 0.81 9.62 9.75
N GLU A 105 1.50 10.62 9.17
CA GLU A 105 1.73 11.93 9.78
C GLU A 105 0.43 12.70 10.00
N ARG A 106 -0.48 12.67 9.02
CA ARG A 106 -1.77 13.37 9.04
C ARG A 106 -2.91 12.52 9.62
N ARG A 107 -2.60 11.31 10.10
CA ARG A 107 -3.57 10.36 10.66
C ARG A 107 -4.72 10.01 9.70
N TYR A 108 -4.46 9.99 8.40
CA TYR A 108 -5.35 9.39 7.42
C TYR A 108 -5.31 7.86 7.53
N ALA A 109 -4.14 7.32 7.89
CA ALA A 109 -3.92 5.94 8.25
C ALA A 109 -3.20 5.87 9.61
N ASP A 110 -3.36 4.77 10.34
CA ASP A 110 -2.55 4.42 11.53
C ASP A 110 -1.59 3.27 11.21
N PHE A 111 -1.93 2.44 10.22
CA PHE A 111 -1.18 1.26 9.82
C PHE A 111 -1.03 1.20 8.29
N VAL A 112 -0.14 0.32 7.82
CA VAL A 112 0.12 0.10 6.38
C VAL A 112 -0.05 -1.38 6.09
N PHE A 113 -1.28 -1.80 5.82
CA PHE A 113 -1.67 -3.17 5.48
C PHE A 113 -3.12 -3.20 5.01
N PHE A 114 -3.63 -4.31 4.47
CA PHE A 114 -4.94 -4.32 3.79
C PHE A 114 -6.09 -3.61 4.53
N PRO A 115 -6.33 -3.85 5.84
CA PRO A 115 -7.36 -3.12 6.60
C PRO A 115 -7.21 -1.59 6.67
N ASP A 116 -6.01 -1.05 6.45
CA ASP A 116 -5.70 0.37 6.54
C ASP A 116 -4.54 0.77 5.61
N MET A 117 -4.86 1.48 4.53
CA MET A 117 -3.93 1.94 3.49
C MET A 117 -3.22 0.83 2.71
N GLY A 118 -3.72 -0.41 2.80
CA GLY A 118 -3.13 -1.53 2.09
C GLY A 118 -3.67 -1.77 0.70
N HIS A 119 -4.76 -1.11 0.31
CA HIS A 119 -5.44 -1.29 -0.98
C HIS A 119 -5.55 0.03 -1.74
N SER A 120 -5.41 -0.02 -3.07
CA SER A 120 -5.43 1.18 -3.91
C SER A 120 -6.06 0.97 -5.28
N HIS A 121 -6.38 2.09 -5.94
CA HIS A 121 -6.86 2.15 -7.31
C HIS A 121 -6.15 3.24 -8.10
N PHE A 122 -5.97 3.02 -9.40
CA PHE A 122 -5.37 3.99 -10.29
C PHE A 122 -6.40 4.86 -11.00
N TYR A 123 -6.07 6.14 -11.08
CA TYR A 123 -6.81 7.12 -11.86
C TYR A 123 -5.83 7.92 -12.73
N PHE A 124 -6.20 8.25 -13.95
CA PHE A 124 -5.37 9.07 -14.85
C PHE A 124 -6.26 10.07 -15.61
N ALA A 125 -5.69 11.12 -16.19
CA ALA A 125 -6.49 12.16 -16.84
C ALA A 125 -7.38 11.57 -17.96
N GLU A 126 -8.67 11.93 -18.01
CA GLU A 126 -9.64 11.39 -19.00
C GLU A 126 -9.16 11.54 -20.45
N GLY A 127 -8.45 12.63 -20.77
CA GLY A 127 -7.88 12.87 -22.09
C GLY A 127 -6.85 11.82 -22.55
N ARG A 128 -6.37 10.95 -21.65
CA ARG A 128 -5.41 9.88 -21.94
C ARG A 128 -6.07 8.54 -22.25
N GLN A 129 -7.40 8.42 -22.14
CA GLN A 129 -8.12 7.15 -22.32
C GLN A 129 -7.86 6.49 -23.68
N ALA A 130 -7.82 7.26 -24.76
CA ALA A 130 -7.59 6.73 -26.09
C ALA A 130 -6.17 6.14 -26.27
N GLU A 131 -5.19 6.63 -25.52
CA GLU A 131 -3.84 6.06 -25.50
C GLU A 131 -3.79 4.81 -24.62
N PHE A 132 -4.41 4.87 -23.44
CA PHE A 132 -4.53 3.73 -22.55
C PHE A 132 -5.19 2.53 -23.24
N ASN A 133 -6.27 2.75 -23.99
CA ASN A 133 -7.00 1.70 -24.72
C ASN A 133 -6.17 1.00 -25.81
N LYS A 134 -5.00 1.54 -26.20
CA LYS A 134 -4.08 0.87 -27.15
C LYS A 134 -3.18 -0.16 -26.46
N VAL A 135 -3.14 -0.15 -25.13
CA VAL A 135 -2.34 -1.05 -24.31
C VAL A 135 -3.26 -2.14 -23.76
N SER A 136 -2.99 -3.40 -24.10
CA SER A 136 -3.90 -4.51 -23.76
C SER A 136 -3.26 -5.59 -22.89
N ASP A 137 -1.94 -5.72 -22.89
CA ASP A 137 -1.24 -6.70 -22.08
C ASP A 137 -0.99 -6.18 -20.65
N ARG A 138 -1.13 -7.04 -19.64
CA ARG A 138 -1.07 -6.62 -18.22
C ARG A 138 0.28 -6.00 -17.83
N PRO A 139 1.45 -6.57 -18.18
CA PRO A 139 2.74 -5.91 -18.00
C PRO A 139 2.84 -4.54 -18.66
N GLU A 140 2.32 -4.39 -19.88
CA GLU A 140 2.35 -3.10 -20.58
C GLU A 140 1.43 -2.08 -19.91
N ILE A 141 0.24 -2.49 -19.45
CA ILE A 141 -0.68 -1.66 -18.66
C ILE A 141 0.00 -1.21 -17.36
N CYS A 142 0.64 -2.13 -16.64
CA CYS A 142 1.40 -1.82 -15.43
C CYS A 142 2.52 -0.81 -15.73
N ALA A 143 3.33 -1.07 -16.75
CA ALA A 143 4.42 -0.18 -17.15
C ALA A 143 3.88 1.21 -17.57
N TRP A 144 2.80 1.26 -18.32
CA TRP A 144 2.17 2.52 -18.77
C TRP A 144 1.68 3.34 -17.58
N LEU A 145 0.90 2.73 -16.68
CA LEU A 145 0.34 3.41 -15.51
C LEU A 145 1.44 3.95 -14.60
N MET A 146 2.45 3.14 -14.28
CA MET A 146 3.55 3.54 -13.40
C MET A 146 4.39 4.70 -13.96
N ASN A 147 4.38 4.91 -15.28
CA ASN A 147 5.07 6.01 -15.96
C ASN A 147 4.14 7.16 -16.35
N GLU A 148 2.84 7.07 -16.10
CA GLU A 148 1.86 8.10 -16.49
C GLU A 148 1.98 9.33 -15.57
N PRO A 149 2.40 10.52 -16.09
CA PRO A 149 2.62 11.70 -15.25
C PRO A 149 1.36 12.25 -14.58
N SER A 150 0.18 11.97 -15.14
CA SER A 150 -1.11 12.36 -14.56
C SER A 150 -1.66 11.34 -13.57
N LEU A 151 -0.95 10.22 -13.32
CA LEU A 151 -1.43 9.17 -12.45
C LEU A 151 -1.70 9.70 -11.04
N LYS A 152 -2.90 9.39 -10.58
CA LYS A 152 -3.37 9.52 -9.21
C LYS A 152 -3.55 8.14 -8.63
N VAL A 153 -3.19 8.00 -7.36
CA VAL A 153 -3.41 6.78 -6.59
C VAL A 153 -4.42 7.09 -5.51
N LEU A 154 -5.57 6.44 -5.57
CA LEU A 154 -6.53 6.43 -4.48
C LEU A 154 -6.21 5.29 -3.54
N TYR A 155 -6.01 5.58 -2.27
CA TYR A 155 -5.81 4.58 -1.21
C TYR A 155 -7.07 4.49 -0.36
N HIS A 156 -7.48 3.26 -0.06
CA HIS A 156 -8.48 3.00 0.96
C HIS A 156 -7.80 2.94 2.33
N THR A 157 -8.18 3.86 3.22
CA THR A 157 -7.79 3.84 4.64
C THR A 157 -8.98 3.40 5.47
N ALA A 158 -8.72 2.85 6.66
CA ALA A 158 -9.77 2.36 7.55
C ALA A 158 -10.77 1.40 6.88
N GLU A 159 -10.33 0.64 5.85
CA GLU A 159 -11.19 -0.18 5.00
C GLU A 159 -11.97 -1.22 5.79
N ARG A 160 -11.31 -1.89 6.74
CA ARG A 160 -11.95 -2.85 7.64
C ARG A 160 -12.20 -2.28 9.04
N LEU A 161 -11.97 -0.99 9.28
CA LEU A 161 -12.26 -0.36 10.58
C LEU A 161 -13.78 -0.28 10.79
N MET A 162 -14.23 -0.73 11.94
CA MET A 162 -15.63 -0.62 12.33
C MET A 162 -15.94 0.83 12.70
N GLN A 163 -16.62 1.54 11.79
CA GLN A 163 -16.97 2.96 11.95
C GLN A 163 -18.45 3.18 12.26
N ARG A 164 -19.30 2.19 11.96
CA ARG A 164 -20.76 2.26 12.12
C ARG A 164 -21.28 1.08 12.96
N ALA A 165 -22.43 1.27 13.60
CA ALA A 165 -23.13 0.23 14.35
C ALA A 165 -23.47 -0.98 13.47
N ASP A 166 -23.96 -0.72 12.26
CA ASP A 166 -24.26 -1.72 11.23
C ASP A 166 -23.45 -1.47 9.97
N GLU A 167 -23.03 -2.55 9.32
CA GLU A 167 -22.18 -2.53 8.15
C GLU A 167 -22.82 -1.73 7.01
N GLY A 168 -22.25 -0.56 6.71
CA GLY A 168 -22.73 0.33 5.66
C GLY A 168 -24.15 0.87 5.84
N ARG A 169 -24.83 0.70 6.99
CA ARG A 169 -26.23 1.18 7.14
C ARG A 169 -26.58 1.73 8.52
N GLY A 170 -25.72 1.55 9.53
CA GLY A 170 -25.96 2.04 10.88
C GLY A 170 -25.40 3.44 11.14
N GLU A 171 -25.74 4.04 12.28
CA GLU A 171 -25.19 5.32 12.71
C GLU A 171 -23.67 5.27 12.83
N LEU A 172 -23.01 6.36 12.45
CA LEU A 172 -21.59 6.56 12.64
C LEU A 172 -21.31 6.64 14.14
N PHE A 173 -20.33 5.88 14.63
CA PHE A 173 -19.96 5.94 16.03
C PHE A 173 -19.50 7.36 16.39
N PRO A 174 -19.93 7.89 17.55
CA PRO A 174 -19.54 9.23 17.96
C PRO A 174 -18.04 9.31 18.24
N GLY A 175 -17.54 10.54 18.30
CA GLY A 175 -16.15 10.85 18.60
C GLY A 175 -15.38 11.35 17.38
N VAL A 176 -14.53 12.36 17.62
CA VAL A 176 -13.77 13.05 16.57
C VAL A 176 -12.89 12.07 15.79
N GLU A 177 -12.30 11.08 16.44
CA GLU A 177 -11.43 10.10 15.79
C GLU A 177 -12.20 9.19 14.82
N ASN A 178 -13.34 8.63 15.24
CA ASN A 178 -14.17 7.79 14.38
C ASN A 178 -14.69 8.57 13.17
N GLN A 179 -15.17 9.79 13.40
CA GLN A 179 -15.63 10.68 12.34
C GLN A 179 -14.50 11.04 11.37
N TRP A 180 -13.33 11.40 11.90
CA TRP A 180 -12.16 11.70 11.10
C TRP A 180 -11.77 10.51 10.21
N ARG A 181 -11.71 9.29 10.75
CA ARG A 181 -11.40 8.09 9.98
C ARG A 181 -12.47 7.76 8.94
N TYR A 182 -13.74 8.04 9.22
CA TYR A 182 -14.81 7.85 8.25
C TYR A 182 -14.68 8.81 7.06
N TYR A 183 -14.41 10.09 7.34
CA TYR A 183 -14.27 11.11 6.29
C TYR A 183 -12.95 11.00 5.52
N THR A 184 -11.91 10.41 6.11
CA THR A 184 -10.60 10.22 5.47
C THR A 184 -10.39 8.83 4.89
N ARG A 185 -11.45 8.00 4.81
CA ARG A 185 -11.45 6.62 4.28
C ARG A 185 -10.88 6.48 2.87
N ASN A 186 -10.87 7.56 2.08
CA ASN A 186 -10.16 7.61 0.79
C ASN A 186 -9.23 8.79 0.78
N VAL A 187 -7.98 8.55 0.41
CA VAL A 187 -7.00 9.61 0.15
C VAL A 187 -6.42 9.44 -1.24
N VAL A 188 -6.25 10.54 -1.95
CA VAL A 188 -5.69 10.56 -3.30
C VAL A 188 -4.35 11.28 -3.29
N GLY A 189 -3.34 10.61 -3.83
CA GLY A 189 -2.02 11.17 -4.03
C GLY A 189 -1.60 11.18 -5.49
N ASP A 190 -0.55 11.94 -5.82
CA ASP A 190 0.02 11.98 -7.17
C ASP A 190 1.42 11.40 -7.23
N VAL A 191 1.83 10.94 -8.42
CA VAL A 191 3.14 10.29 -8.58
C VAL A 191 4.27 11.25 -9.00
N ARG A 192 4.10 12.56 -8.74
CA ARG A 192 5.04 13.62 -9.11
C ARG A 192 5.91 14.06 -7.92
N GLY A 193 6.36 13.09 -7.13
CA GLY A 193 7.16 13.31 -5.91
C GLY A 193 6.39 13.06 -4.61
N GLY A 194 5.08 12.79 -4.68
CA GLY A 194 4.28 12.29 -3.58
C GLY A 194 3.97 13.28 -2.45
N GLU A 195 4.26 14.57 -2.63
CA GLU A 195 3.96 15.59 -1.60
C GLU A 195 2.46 15.91 -1.49
N THR A 196 1.67 15.54 -2.51
CA THR A 196 0.22 15.69 -2.48
C THR A 196 -0.42 14.40 -2.00
N LEU A 197 -1.10 14.45 -0.86
CA LEU A 197 -2.04 13.42 -0.41
C LEU A 197 -3.20 14.10 0.31
N ALA A 198 -4.41 13.94 -0.20
CA ALA A 198 -5.59 14.62 0.33
C ALA A 198 -6.80 13.69 0.41
N PRO A 199 -7.67 13.83 1.43
CA PRO A 199 -8.93 13.13 1.48
C PRO A 199 -9.83 13.47 0.30
N VAL A 200 -10.54 12.46 -0.19
CA VAL A 200 -11.62 12.64 -1.16
C VAL A 200 -12.89 11.99 -0.62
N PHE A 201 -14.01 12.68 -0.80
CA PHE A 201 -15.29 12.28 -0.22
C PHE A 201 -16.19 11.69 -1.31
N ALA A 202 -16.93 10.64 -0.96
CA ALA A 202 -18.00 10.11 -1.78
C ALA A 202 -19.15 11.13 -1.82
N TRP A 203 -19.68 11.38 -3.01
CA TRP A 203 -20.75 12.36 -3.23
C TRP A 203 -22.13 11.79 -2.91
N GLU A 204 -22.29 10.47 -2.96
CA GLU A 204 -23.53 9.75 -2.66
C GLU A 204 -23.24 8.72 -1.56
N GLU A 205 -23.85 8.91 -0.38
CA GLU A 205 -23.62 8.08 0.81
C GLU A 205 -24.42 6.77 0.75
N GLU A 206 -24.06 5.83 -0.14
CA GLU A 206 -24.53 4.44 -0.01
C GLU A 206 -23.57 3.63 0.86
N GLY A 207 -23.63 3.95 2.15
CA GLY A 207 -23.17 3.11 3.26
C GLY A 207 -21.76 3.34 3.78
N TYR A 208 -20.76 3.21 2.93
CA TYR A 208 -19.39 3.64 3.27
C TYR A 208 -19.04 4.88 2.47
N ASN A 209 -18.21 5.75 3.04
CA ASN A 209 -17.59 6.84 2.30
C ASN A 209 -16.51 6.24 1.38
N THR A 210 -16.92 5.56 0.31
CA THR A 210 -16.05 4.91 -0.68
C THR A 210 -16.18 5.66 -2.00
N VAL A 211 -15.07 6.19 -2.50
CA VAL A 211 -15.10 6.99 -3.73
C VAL A 211 -15.09 6.08 -4.96
N SER A 212 -16.15 6.17 -5.77
CA SER A 212 -16.32 5.38 -6.99
C SER A 212 -15.68 6.04 -8.22
N ALA A 213 -15.60 7.37 -8.25
CA ALA A 213 -15.08 8.18 -9.36
C ALA A 213 -14.33 9.42 -8.88
N LEU A 214 -13.35 9.88 -9.66
CA LEU A 214 -12.60 11.11 -9.42
C LEU A 214 -12.84 12.06 -10.60
N PRO A 215 -13.47 13.25 -10.41
CA PRO A 215 -13.80 14.15 -11.51
C PRO A 215 -12.59 14.48 -12.41
N GLY A 216 -12.79 14.40 -13.73
CA GLY A 216 -11.76 14.65 -14.73
C GLY A 216 -10.73 13.53 -14.89
N HIS A 217 -10.94 12.38 -14.25
CA HIS A 217 -10.05 11.22 -14.32
C HIS A 217 -10.80 9.96 -14.71
N ALA A 218 -10.19 9.20 -15.62
CA ALA A 218 -10.57 7.83 -15.92
C ALA A 218 -10.06 6.89 -14.83
N LYS A 219 -10.84 5.86 -14.52
CA LYS A 219 -10.52 4.84 -13.52
C LYS A 219 -9.97 3.59 -14.19
N TYR A 220 -8.82 3.13 -13.73
CA TYR A 220 -8.42 1.73 -13.88
C TYR A 220 -8.72 1.04 -12.55
N SER A 221 -9.71 0.15 -12.55
CA SER A 221 -10.32 -0.39 -11.32
C SER A 221 -9.37 -1.17 -10.43
N SER A 222 -8.19 -1.54 -10.90
CA SER A 222 -7.15 -2.18 -10.09
C SER A 222 -6.06 -1.18 -9.72
N GLY A 223 -5.41 -1.41 -8.59
CA GLY A 223 -4.22 -0.67 -8.19
C GLY A 223 -3.09 -1.62 -7.81
N PHE A 224 -2.45 -1.31 -6.70
CA PHE A 224 -1.49 -2.17 -6.03
C PHE A 224 -1.86 -2.32 -4.55
N ASN A 225 -1.36 -3.36 -3.92
CA ASN A 225 -1.43 -3.49 -2.47
C ASN A 225 -0.14 -3.12 -1.79
N LEU A 226 -0.29 -2.64 -0.56
CA LEU A 226 0.77 -2.34 0.39
C LEU A 226 0.64 -3.25 1.61
N HIS A 227 1.79 -3.72 2.09
CA HIS A 227 1.84 -4.50 3.32
C HIS A 227 3.13 -4.21 4.07
N ALA A 228 3.02 -3.65 5.26
CA ALA A 228 4.17 -3.48 6.12
C ALA A 228 4.63 -4.84 6.66
N SER A 229 5.92 -5.08 6.55
CA SER A 229 6.60 -6.26 7.07
C SER A 229 7.99 -5.84 7.49
N LYS A 230 8.51 -6.34 8.61
CA LYS A 230 9.88 -6.05 9.05
C LYS A 230 10.95 -6.42 8.01
N ASP A 231 10.63 -7.38 7.13
CA ASP A 231 11.49 -7.86 6.04
C ASP A 231 11.12 -7.23 4.68
N GLY A 232 10.28 -6.19 4.69
CA GLY A 232 9.79 -5.49 3.51
C GLY A 232 10.88 -4.85 2.64
N CYS A 233 10.52 -4.51 1.40
CA CYS A 233 11.45 -3.97 0.41
C CYS A 233 11.70 -2.46 0.52
N PHE A 234 10.69 -1.69 0.89
CA PHE A 234 10.71 -0.23 0.80
C PHE A 234 10.67 0.39 2.19
N PRO A 235 11.67 1.21 2.57
CA PRO A 235 11.67 1.88 3.85
C PRO A 235 10.69 3.05 3.86
N TYR A 236 10.13 3.33 5.04
CA TYR A 236 9.42 4.58 5.34
C TYR A 236 9.69 5.00 6.77
N ARG A 237 9.54 6.30 7.08
CA ARG A 237 9.74 6.84 8.41
C ARG A 237 8.42 7.17 9.08
N HIS A 238 8.28 6.73 10.33
CA HIS A 238 7.16 7.15 11.18
C HIS A 238 7.64 7.30 12.62
N LYS A 239 7.32 8.44 13.25
CA LYS A 239 7.68 8.73 14.67
C LYS A 239 9.16 8.46 14.99
N GLY A 240 10.06 8.88 14.10
CA GLY A 240 11.51 8.73 14.27
C GLY A 240 12.05 7.31 14.09
N LYS A 241 11.22 6.34 13.69
CA LYS A 241 11.62 4.97 13.39
C LYS A 241 11.49 4.67 11.90
N THR A 242 12.37 3.81 11.39
CA THR A 242 12.26 3.25 10.05
C THR A 242 11.48 1.95 10.11
N TYR A 243 10.46 1.85 9.28
CA TYR A 243 9.66 0.66 9.03
C TYR A 243 9.82 0.27 7.56
N TRP A 244 9.28 -0.90 7.20
CA TRP A 244 9.40 -1.46 5.86
C TRP A 244 8.05 -1.93 5.34
N PHE A 245 7.83 -1.82 4.04
CA PHE A 245 6.65 -2.37 3.36
C PHE A 245 7.00 -3.02 2.02
N ASP A 246 6.07 -3.86 1.57
CA ASP A 246 6.03 -4.45 0.24
C ASP A 246 4.95 -3.83 -0.62
N LEU A 247 5.16 -3.92 -1.93
CA LEU A 247 4.24 -3.43 -2.95
C LEU A 247 3.98 -4.55 -3.96
N SER A 248 2.73 -4.79 -4.34
CA SER A 248 2.37 -5.80 -5.36
C SER A 248 1.23 -5.32 -6.27
N TRP A 249 1.28 -5.66 -7.55
CA TRP A 249 0.21 -5.43 -8.54
C TRP A 249 -1.05 -6.27 -8.27
N TYR A 250 -0.93 -7.29 -7.42
CA TYR A 250 -1.99 -8.28 -7.22
C TYR A 250 -2.81 -7.98 -5.99
N ASP A 251 -4.13 -8.19 -6.15
CA ASP A 251 -5.05 -8.27 -5.02
C ASP A 251 -4.79 -9.48 -4.14
N LEU A 252 -5.18 -9.35 -2.87
CA LEU A 252 -5.07 -10.44 -1.92
C LEU A 252 -5.99 -11.57 -2.36
N GLU A 253 -5.42 -12.77 -2.44
CA GLU A 253 -6.15 -13.99 -2.72
C GLU A 253 -6.72 -14.55 -1.41
N TYR A 254 -7.77 -15.37 -1.49
CA TYR A 254 -8.19 -16.19 -0.36
C TYR A 254 -7.27 -17.41 -0.25
N SER A 255 -6.99 -17.87 0.96
CA SER A 255 -6.27 -19.13 1.14
C SER A 255 -7.06 -20.31 0.55
N GLU A 256 -6.41 -21.39 0.11
CA GLU A 256 -7.11 -22.57 -0.42
C GLU A 256 -8.08 -23.21 0.60
N SER A 257 -7.85 -22.98 1.90
CA SER A 257 -8.76 -23.36 2.99
C SER A 257 -9.97 -22.43 3.15
N GLY A 258 -9.90 -21.20 2.63
CA GLY A 258 -10.98 -20.23 2.60
C GLY A 258 -11.88 -20.49 1.40
N GLY A 259 -12.72 -21.53 1.48
CA GLY A 259 -13.70 -21.86 0.45
C GLY A 259 -14.44 -20.60 -0.04
N SER A 260 -14.62 -20.52 -1.37
CA SER A 260 -15.24 -19.40 -2.07
C SER A 260 -16.46 -18.83 -1.33
N SER A 261 -16.27 -17.71 -0.63
CA SER A 261 -17.38 -16.81 -0.34
C SER A 261 -17.36 -15.78 -1.45
N GLY A 262 -18.15 -16.07 -2.49
CA GLY A 262 -18.40 -15.14 -3.57
C GLY A 262 -18.92 -13.82 -2.99
N TYR A 263 -18.34 -12.73 -3.47
CA TYR A 263 -19.04 -11.45 -3.53
C TYR A 263 -20.10 -11.53 -4.64
#